data_AF-A0A7V3NUW1-F1
#
_entry.id   AF-A0A7V3NUW1-F1
#
_cell.length_a   1.000
_cell.length_b   1.000
_cell.length_c   1.000
_cell.angle_alpha   90.00
_cell.angle_beta   90.00
_cell.angle_gamma   90.00
#
_symmetry.space_group_name_H-M   'P 1'
#
loop_
_entity.id
_entity.type
_entity.pdbx_description
1 polymer ?
#
loop_
_entity_poly.entity_id
_entity_poly.type
_entity_poly.pdbx_seq_one_letter_code
_entity_poly.pdbx_strand_id
1 'polypeptide(L)'
;MNERTLKALKEARFDYILGMRMRKVRNWRVTVLSWAGGYQVVSPNLEVKEVFQGGKCYIICFNPEEANRESLVRQEELESLKLKLKTSGLKGQWETAHTGST
;
A
#
# COMPACT_ATOMS: atom_id res chain seq x y z
N MET A 1 9.43 -7.86 4.00
CA MET A 1 9.07 -9.18 4.59
C MET A 1 10.37 -9.90 4.87
N ASN A 2 10.51 -10.65 5.97
CA ASN A 2 11.70 -11.47 6.15
C ASN A 2 11.54 -12.72 5.28
N GLU A 3 12.22 -12.77 4.15
CA GLU A 3 12.13 -13.87 3.18
C GLU A 3 12.46 -15.23 3.81
N ARG A 4 13.29 -15.23 4.86
CA ARG A 4 13.63 -16.42 5.64
C ARG A 4 12.41 -17.07 6.27
N THR A 5 11.49 -16.28 6.84
CA THR A 5 10.28 -16.79 7.48
C THR A 5 9.35 -17.45 6.47
N LEU A 6 9.15 -16.83 5.30
CA LEU A 6 8.30 -17.41 4.26
C LEU A 6 8.93 -18.68 3.68
N LYS A 7 10.26 -18.73 3.53
CA LYS A 7 10.98 -19.91 3.09
C LYS A 7 10.82 -21.06 4.09
N ALA A 8 11.01 -20.80 5.38
CA ALA A 8 10.83 -21.79 6.43
C ALA A 8 9.39 -22.35 6.48
N LEU A 9 8.38 -21.49 6.34
CA LEU A 9 6.98 -21.93 6.28
C LEU A 9 6.68 -22.81 5.06
N LYS A 10 7.24 -22.47 3.89
CA LYS A 10 7.11 -23.31 2.68
C LYS A 10 7.81 -24.66 2.84
N GLU A 11 8.99 -24.69 3.45
CA GLU A 11 9.76 -25.91 3.70
C GLU A 11 9.07 -26.83 4.73
N ALA A 12 8.42 -26.24 5.74
CA ALA A 12 7.67 -26.98 6.75
C ALA A 12 6.40 -27.67 6.21
N ARG A 13 5.95 -27.32 4.99
CA ARG A 13 4.76 -27.89 4.31
C ARG A 13 3.46 -27.88 5.15
N PHE A 14 3.34 -26.96 6.09
CA PHE A 14 2.09 -26.73 6.81
C PHE A 14 1.19 -25.74 6.06
N ASP A 15 -0.11 -25.87 6.25
CA ASP A 15 -1.06 -24.83 5.92
C ASP A 15 -0.87 -23.64 6.88
N TYR A 16 -0.81 -22.42 6.34
CA TYR A 16 -0.63 -21.22 7.13
C TYR A 16 -1.45 -20.05 6.59
N ILE A 17 -1.89 -19.20 7.51
CA ILE A 17 -2.43 -17.87 7.20
C ILE A 17 -1.39 -16.83 7.60
N LEU A 18 -0.98 -15.98 6.66
CA LEU A 18 0.04 -14.97 6.90
C LEU A 18 -0.56 -13.56 6.80
N GLY A 19 -0.71 -12.89 7.94
CA GLY A 19 -1.11 -11.49 8.01
C GLY A 19 0.05 -10.54 7.69
N MET A 20 -0.14 -9.63 6.74
CA MET A 20 0.86 -8.61 6.44
C MET A 20 0.24 -7.28 6.01
N ARG A 21 0.91 -6.18 6.39
CA ARG A 21 0.53 -4.84 5.92
C ARG A 21 0.82 -4.71 4.43
N MET A 22 -0.17 -4.32 3.63
CA MET A 22 -0.12 -4.19 2.16
C MET A 22 1.10 -3.41 1.63
N ARG A 23 1.58 -2.39 2.35
CA ARG A 23 2.78 -1.62 1.95
C ARG A 23 4.07 -2.46 1.87
N LYS A 24 4.15 -3.59 2.58
CA LYS A 24 5.31 -4.48 2.58
C LYS A 24 5.27 -5.54 1.47
N VAL A 25 4.22 -5.52 0.64
CA VAL A 25 3.83 -6.61 -0.26
C VAL A 25 4.01 -6.21 -1.73
N ARG A 26 5.23 -5.82 -2.12
CA ARG A 26 5.42 -5.18 -3.44
C ARG A 26 5.13 -6.11 -4.63
N ASN A 27 5.51 -7.38 -4.53
CA ASN A 27 5.58 -8.29 -5.69
C ASN A 27 4.21 -8.75 -6.22
N TRP A 28 3.18 -8.83 -5.38
CA TRP A 28 1.86 -9.34 -5.78
C TRP A 28 0.71 -8.38 -5.46
N ARG A 29 0.98 -7.25 -4.81
CA ARG A 29 -0.04 -6.23 -4.48
C ARG A 29 -0.81 -5.77 -5.71
N VAL A 30 -0.13 -5.47 -6.81
CA VAL A 30 -0.79 -4.99 -8.04
C VAL A 30 -1.73 -6.08 -8.55
N THR A 31 -1.22 -7.31 -8.67
CA THR A 31 -1.99 -8.44 -9.17
C THR A 31 -3.22 -8.76 -8.34
N VAL A 32 -3.10 -8.73 -7.01
CA VAL A 32 -4.21 -9.04 -6.09
C VAL A 32 -5.24 -7.90 -6.03
N LEU A 33 -4.83 -6.64 -6.11
CA LEU A 33 -5.75 -5.49 -6.12
C LEU A 33 -6.47 -5.30 -7.46
N SER A 34 -5.82 -5.63 -8.58
CA SER A 34 -6.40 -5.51 -9.93
C SER A 34 -7.49 -6.53 -10.22
N TRP A 35 -7.61 -7.59 -9.41
CA TRP A 35 -8.59 -8.64 -9.67
C TRP A 35 -10.03 -8.15 -9.45
N ALA A 36 -10.96 -8.58 -10.29
CA ALA A 36 -12.37 -8.19 -10.18
C ALA A 36 -12.99 -8.83 -8.93
N GLY A 37 -13.75 -8.07 -8.14
CA GLY A 37 -14.37 -8.58 -6.92
C GLY A 37 -14.61 -7.45 -5.94
N GLY A 38 -15.81 -7.43 -5.34
CA GLY A 38 -16.22 -6.42 -4.39
C GLY A 38 -15.64 -6.65 -3.00
N TYR A 39 -15.64 -5.58 -2.21
CA TYR A 39 -15.43 -5.67 -0.77
C TYR A 39 -16.76 -5.98 -0.07
N GLN A 40 -16.71 -6.85 0.92
CA GLN A 40 -17.82 -7.12 1.83
C GLN A 40 -17.56 -6.38 3.13
N VAL A 41 -18.56 -5.63 3.60
CA VAL A 41 -18.49 -4.93 4.89
C VAL A 41 -18.70 -5.96 6.01
N VAL A 42 -17.68 -6.17 6.83
CA VAL A 42 -17.75 -7.06 8.01
C VAL A 42 -18.05 -6.25 9.27
N SER A 43 -17.49 -5.04 9.35
CA SER A 43 -17.78 -4.05 10.38
C SER A 43 -17.53 -2.63 9.81
N PRO A 44 -17.95 -1.55 10.49
CA PRO A 44 -17.74 -0.18 10.00
C PRO A 44 -16.28 0.16 9.69
N ASN A 45 -15.35 -0.46 10.41
CA ASN A 45 -13.91 -0.29 10.27
C ASN A 45 -13.21 -1.44 9.50
N LEU A 46 -13.97 -2.35 8.88
CA LEU A 46 -13.40 -3.49 8.17
C LEU A 46 -14.24 -3.94 6.98
N GLU A 47 -13.63 -3.81 5.82
CA GLU A 47 -14.06 -4.34 4.53
C GLU A 47 -13.11 -5.47 4.10
N VAL A 48 -13.66 -6.60 3.67
CA VAL A 48 -12.88 -7.78 3.28
C VAL A 48 -13.14 -8.14 1.83
N LYS A 49 -12.07 -8.49 1.11
CA LYS A 49 -12.16 -9.04 -0.24
C LYS A 49 -11.36 -10.32 -0.33
N GLU A 50 -11.98 -11.36 -0.87
CA GLU A 50 -11.35 -12.65 -1.14
C GLU A 50 -10.90 -12.73 -2.61
N VAL A 51 -9.68 -13.19 -2.83
CA VAL A 51 -9.08 -13.34 -4.17
C VAL A 51 -8.37 -14.67 -4.25
N PHE A 52 -8.77 -15.53 -5.19
CA PHE A 52 -8.07 -16.78 -5.49
C PHE A 52 -7.16 -16.61 -6.70
N GLN A 53 -5.86 -16.82 -6.52
CA GLN A 53 -4.89 -16.73 -7.62
C GLN A 53 -3.69 -17.64 -7.41
N GLY A 54 -3.31 -18.38 -8.47
CA GLY A 54 -2.09 -19.19 -8.49
C GLY A 54 -2.03 -20.22 -7.37
N GLY A 55 -3.18 -20.83 -7.05
CA GLY A 55 -3.30 -21.82 -5.98
C GLY A 55 -3.24 -21.23 -4.56
N LYS A 56 -3.40 -19.91 -4.41
CA LYS A 56 -3.42 -19.22 -3.10
C LYS A 56 -4.70 -18.42 -2.93
N CYS A 57 -5.23 -18.43 -1.71
CA CYS A 57 -6.29 -17.53 -1.28
C CYS A 57 -5.65 -16.29 -0.63
N TYR A 58 -6.01 -15.11 -1.11
CA TYR A 58 -5.65 -13.84 -0.53
C TYR A 58 -6.88 -13.20 0.09
N ILE A 59 -6.78 -12.83 1.37
CA ILE A 59 -7.80 -12.09 2.09
C ILE A 59 -7.27 -10.66 2.26
N ILE A 60 -7.91 -9.71 1.58
CA ILE A 60 -7.58 -8.29 1.69
C ILE A 60 -8.46 -7.70 2.77
N CYS A 61 -7.83 -7.16 3.82
CA CYS A 61 -8.51 -6.42 4.87
C CYS A 61 -8.27 -4.92 4.64
N PHE A 62 -9.34 -4.20 4.31
CA PHE A 62 -9.34 -2.75 4.14
C PHE A 62 -10.08 -2.11 5.30
N ASN A 63 -9.48 -1.11 5.94
CA ASN A 63 -10.13 -0.33 7.00
C ASN A 63 -10.44 1.07 6.45
N PRO A 64 -11.71 1.36 6.11
CA PRO A 64 -12.09 2.63 5.50
C PRO A 64 -11.90 3.83 6.45
N GLU A 65 -12.14 3.66 7.75
CA GLU A 65 -11.96 4.73 8.74
C GLU A 65 -10.49 5.13 8.87
N GLU A 66 -9.60 4.13 8.99
CA GLU A 66 -8.16 4.36 9.06
C GLU A 66 -7.64 4.96 7.75
N ALA A 67 -8.13 4.49 6.60
CA ALA A 67 -7.75 5.04 5.30
C ALA A 67 -8.13 6.52 5.19
N ASN A 68 -9.31 6.91 5.68
CA ASN A 68 -9.74 8.30 5.73
C ASN A 68 -8.83 9.13 6.66
N ARG A 69 -8.55 8.63 7.86
CA ARG A 69 -7.64 9.30 8.80
C ARG A 69 -6.24 9.49 8.21
N GLU A 70 -5.66 8.44 7.62
CA GLU A 70 -4.36 8.53 6.95
C GLU A 70 -4.37 9.51 5.77
N SER A 71 -5.50 9.65 5.06
CA SER A 71 -5.66 10.63 3.99
C SER A 71 -5.60 12.06 4.51
N LEU A 72 -6.33 12.36 5.58
CA LEU A 72 -6.35 13.68 6.21
C LEU A 72 -4.96 14.07 6.75
N VAL A 73 -4.31 13.17 7.49
CA VAL A 73 -2.94 13.39 8.00
C VAL A 73 -1.97 13.68 6.85
N ARG A 74 -2.06 12.91 5.76
CA ARG A 74 -1.22 13.13 4.58
C ARG A 74 -1.49 14.49 3.93
N GLN A 75 -2.75 14.93 3.88
CA GLN A 75 -3.10 16.24 3.34
C GLN A 75 -2.51 17.37 4.18
N GLU A 76 -2.65 17.30 5.51
CA GLU A 76 -2.07 18.28 6.43
C GLU A 76 -0.54 18.35 6.30
N GLU A 77 0.13 17.19 6.24
CA GLU A 77 1.57 17.11 6.00
C GLU A 77 1.96 17.76 4.67
N LEU A 78 1.24 17.46 3.58
CA LEU A 78 1.48 18.04 2.26
C LEU A 78 1.31 19.56 2.25
N GLU A 79 0.27 20.09 2.89
CA GLU A 79 0.06 21.53 2.98
C GLU A 79 1.17 22.20 3.82
N SER A 80 1.60 21.56 4.92
CA SER A 80 2.73 22.07 5.72
C SER A 80 4.02 22.11 4.89
N LEU A 81 4.27 21.09 4.06
CA LEU A 81 5.44 21.00 3.20
C LEU A 81 5.38 22.06 2.09
N LYS A 82 4.21 22.25 1.44
CA LYS A 82 4.00 23.31 0.45
C LYS A 82 4.25 24.69 1.04
N LEU A 83 3.76 24.96 2.25
CA LEU A 83 3.98 26.22 2.93
C LEU A 83 5.47 26.43 3.22
N LYS A 84 6.15 25.42 3.76
CA LYS A 84 7.59 25.46 3.98
C LYS A 84 8.34 25.77 2.69
N LEU A 85 8.04 25.10 1.59
CA LEU A 85 8.67 25.37 0.29
C LEU A 85 8.45 26.80 -0.22
N LYS A 86 7.25 27.36 -0.01
CA LYS A 86 6.94 28.76 -0.35
C LYS A 86 7.73 29.75 0.51
N THR A 87 7.85 29.49 1.82
CA THR A 87 8.50 30.38 2.78
C THR A 87 10.02 30.25 2.76
N SER A 88 10.57 29.05 2.56
CA SER A 88 12.01 28.77 2.64
C SER A 88 12.76 29.01 1.33
N GLY A 89 12.11 29.55 0.29
CA GLY A 89 12.76 29.96 -0.96
C GLY A 89 13.54 28.87 -1.70
N LEU A 90 13.35 27.59 -1.32
CA LEU A 90 13.96 26.43 -1.97
C LEU A 90 13.21 26.16 -3.28
N LYS A 91 13.31 27.11 -4.22
CA LYS A 91 13.01 26.87 -5.63
C LYS A 91 13.94 25.76 -6.08
N GLY A 92 13.33 24.65 -6.49
CA GLY A 92 14.03 23.41 -6.75
C GLY A 92 15.02 23.53 -7.89
N GLN A 93 16.21 23.02 -7.65
CA GLN A 93 17.22 22.66 -8.65
C GLN A 93 16.77 21.55 -9.61
N TRP A 94 15.50 21.09 -9.52
CA TRP A 94 14.93 20.04 -10.38
C TRP A 94 14.30 20.58 -11.66
N GLU A 95 14.01 21.88 -11.74
CA GLU A 95 13.40 22.52 -12.93
C GLU A 95 14.43 22.71 -14.07
N THR A 96 15.73 22.80 -13.74
CA THR A 96 16.82 22.96 -14.72
C THR A 96 17.24 21.65 -15.42
N ALA A 97 16.66 20.50 -15.08
CA ALA A 97 17.06 19.21 -15.64
C ALA A 97 16.27 18.76 -16.88
N HIS A 98 15.18 19.45 -17.25
CA HIS A 98 14.29 19.01 -18.34
C HIS A 98 14.13 20.00 -19.51
N THR A 99 14.73 21.18 -19.47
CA THR A 99 14.83 22.07 -20.65
C THR A 99 16.20 21.94 -21.28
N GLY A 100 16.47 20.79 -21.88
CA GLY A 100 17.78 20.45 -22.44
C GLY A 100 17.78 19.15 -23.25
N SER A 101 16.82 18.97 -24.16
CA SER A 101 17.06 18.22 -25.38
C SER A 101 16.15 18.78 -26.46
N THR A 102 16.80 19.41 -27.43
CA THR A 102 16.36 19.55 -28.82
C THR A 102 15.91 18.21 -29.38
#